data_AF-A0A6M3LR20-F1
#
_entry.id   AF-A0A6M3LR20-F1
#
_cell.length_a   1.000
_cell.length_b   1.000
_cell.length_c   1.000
_cell.angle_alpha   90.00
_cell.angle_beta   90.00
_cell.angle_gamma   90.00
#
_symmetry.space_group_name_H-M   'P 1'
#
loop_
_entity.id
_entity.type
_entity.pdbx_description
1 polymer ?
#
loop_
_entity_poly.entity_id
_entity_poly.type
_entity_poly.pdbx_seq_one_letter_code
_entity_poly.pdbx_strand_id
1 'polypeptide(L)'
;MVEKKNADYSASAVNLTNHPVVMDLETKYRGELKAIEDLNQRISNAIPQALKDQAIALEKGHQETDKTLRKAIDEYGSYQHVEYGFYAVKQRRESIIYKPELVRQYAPSKVASFVLIESVDSKALDALVKAGQIAPDVARQCGEAKESFAYIIK
;
A
#
# COMPACT_ATOMS: atom_id res chain seq x y z
N MET A 1 26.04 -22.28 7.85
CA MET A 1 24.74 -21.61 7.63
C MET A 1 23.86 -21.93 8.82
N VAL A 2 23.33 -20.93 9.52
CA VAL A 2 22.37 -21.18 10.62
C VAL A 2 21.03 -21.49 9.96
N GLU A 3 20.57 -22.74 10.04
CA GLU A 3 19.23 -23.11 9.63
C GLU A 3 18.21 -22.31 10.46
N LYS A 4 17.43 -21.46 9.80
CA LYS A 4 16.30 -20.80 10.45
C LYS A 4 15.28 -21.89 10.79
N LYS A 5 15.16 -22.22 12.08
CA LYS A 5 14.03 -23.04 12.56
C LYS A 5 12.71 -22.39 12.15
N ASN A 6 11.76 -23.21 11.71
CA ASN A 6 10.40 -22.75 11.47
C ASN A 6 9.84 -22.11 12.76
N ALA A 7 8.97 -21.12 12.59
CA ALA A 7 8.31 -20.48 13.70
C ALA A 7 7.43 -21.50 14.44
N ASP A 8 7.65 -21.62 15.75
CA ASP A 8 6.85 -22.47 16.63
C ASP A 8 5.75 -21.61 17.27
N TYR A 9 4.50 -21.89 16.91
CA TYR A 9 3.33 -21.18 17.41
C TYR A 9 2.61 -21.95 18.51
N SER A 10 3.23 -22.98 19.10
CA SER A 10 2.56 -23.84 20.08
C SER A 10 2.08 -23.07 21.32
N ALA A 11 2.84 -22.06 21.76
CA ALA A 11 2.50 -21.25 22.94
C ALA A 11 1.32 -20.27 22.72
N SER A 12 1.00 -19.92 21.45
CA SER A 12 -0.09 -19.01 21.10
C SER A 12 -1.29 -19.72 20.45
N ALA A 13 -1.19 -21.03 20.21
CA ALA A 13 -2.24 -21.82 19.61
C ALA A 13 -3.39 -22.06 20.61
N VAL A 14 -4.59 -21.59 20.26
CA VAL A 14 -5.78 -21.62 21.12
C VAL A 14 -6.25 -23.04 21.45
N ASN A 15 -6.02 -24.01 20.56
CA ASN A 15 -6.48 -25.39 20.73
C ASN A 15 -5.58 -26.39 19.98
N LEU A 16 -4.30 -26.42 20.33
CA LEU A 16 -3.33 -27.32 19.71
C LEU A 16 -3.54 -28.77 20.18
N THR A 17 -4.23 -29.57 19.36
CA THR A 17 -4.55 -30.98 19.67
C THR A 17 -4.01 -31.97 18.64
N ASN A 18 -3.48 -31.50 17.51
CA ASN A 18 -2.96 -32.32 16.41
C ASN A 18 -3.95 -33.41 15.96
N HIS A 19 -5.23 -33.05 15.83
CA HIS A 19 -6.29 -33.98 15.46
C HIS A 19 -6.01 -34.63 14.07
N PRO A 20 -6.12 -35.96 13.91
CA PRO A 20 -5.76 -36.65 12.66
C PRO A 20 -6.44 -36.10 11.40
N VAL A 21 -7.74 -35.79 11.50
CA VAL A 21 -8.50 -35.17 10.40
C VAL A 21 -7.88 -33.85 9.93
N VAL A 22 -7.35 -33.03 10.84
CA VAL A 22 -6.70 -31.77 10.49
C VAL A 22 -5.37 -32.03 9.78
N MET A 23 -4.61 -33.03 10.20
CA MET A 23 -3.37 -33.44 9.52
C MET A 23 -3.62 -33.95 8.10
N ASP A 24 -4.66 -34.76 7.90
CA ASP A 24 -5.03 -35.29 6.58
C ASP A 24 -5.45 -34.16 5.63
N LEU A 25 -6.28 -33.24 6.12
CA LEU A 25 -6.69 -32.06 5.35
C LEU A 25 -5.51 -31.13 5.04
N GLU A 26 -4.58 -30.95 5.98
CA GLU A 26 -3.38 -30.13 5.78
C GLU A 26 -2.47 -30.74 4.72
N THR A 27 -2.26 -32.06 4.78
CA THR A 27 -1.47 -32.82 3.80
C THR A 27 -2.09 -32.71 2.41
N LYS A 28 -3.41 -32.89 2.31
CA LYS A 28 -4.15 -32.72 1.05
C LYS A 28 -4.01 -31.30 0.52
N TYR A 29 -4.22 -30.29 1.35
CA TYR A 29 -4.10 -28.88 0.99
C TYR A 29 -2.71 -28.53 0.47
N ARG A 30 -1.64 -29.00 1.13
CA ARG A 30 -0.26 -28.81 0.64
C ARG A 30 -0.02 -29.51 -0.70
N GLY A 31 -0.57 -30.72 -0.88
CA GLY A 31 -0.50 -31.43 -2.15
C GLY A 31 -1.16 -30.65 -3.29
N GLU A 32 -2.34 -30.08 -3.04
CA GLU A 32 -3.05 -29.24 -4.00
C GLU A 32 -2.27 -27.96 -4.33
N LEU A 33 -1.71 -27.27 -3.32
CA LEU A 33 -0.87 -26.09 -3.54
C LEU A 33 0.35 -26.40 -4.42
N LYS A 34 1.03 -27.53 -4.17
CA LYS A 34 2.17 -27.95 -4.98
C LYS A 34 1.75 -28.24 -6.42
N ALA A 35 0.61 -28.92 -6.62
CA ALA A 35 0.10 -29.19 -7.96
C ALA A 35 -0.22 -27.90 -8.72
N ILE A 36 -0.77 -26.88 -8.05
CA ILE A 36 -1.00 -25.55 -8.63
C ILE A 36 0.31 -24.89 -9.04
N GLU A 37 1.33 -24.94 -8.18
CA GLU A 37 2.66 -24.40 -8.47
C GLU A 37 3.30 -25.07 -9.70
N ASP A 38 3.28 -26.41 -9.75
CA ASP A 38 3.78 -27.19 -10.88
C ASP A 38 3.03 -26.85 -12.17
N LEU A 39 1.70 -26.69 -12.11
CA LEU A 39 0.88 -26.29 -13.27
C LEU A 39 1.25 -24.88 -13.75
N ASN A 40 1.39 -23.91 -12.85
CA ASN A 40 1.79 -22.55 -13.19
C ASN A 40 3.17 -22.52 -13.84
N GLN A 41 4.11 -23.32 -13.35
CA GLN A 41 5.44 -23.42 -13.95
C GLN A 41 5.39 -24.04 -15.34
N ARG A 42 4.58 -25.08 -15.55
CA ARG A 42 4.36 -25.68 -16.87
C ARG A 42 3.72 -24.71 -17.85
N ILE A 43 2.71 -23.94 -17.41
CA ILE A 43 2.07 -22.90 -18.22
C ILE A 43 3.11 -21.86 -18.63
N SER A 44 3.89 -21.34 -17.67
CA SER A 44 4.96 -20.38 -17.95
C SER A 44 5.99 -20.94 -18.93
N ASN A 45 6.40 -22.20 -18.79
CA ASN A 45 7.37 -22.85 -19.68
C ASN A 45 6.81 -23.16 -21.07
N ALA A 46 5.50 -23.32 -21.22
CA ALA A 46 4.84 -23.53 -22.51
C ALA A 46 4.81 -22.25 -23.37
N ILE A 47 4.95 -21.07 -22.77
CA ILE A 47 5.03 -19.80 -23.51
C ILE A 47 6.38 -19.76 -24.25
N PRO A 48 6.38 -19.62 -25.60
CA PRO A 48 7.60 -19.51 -26.39
C PRO A 48 8.52 -18.39 -25.88
N GLN A 49 9.83 -18.65 -25.80
CA GLN A 49 10.81 -17.68 -25.29
C GLN A 49 10.75 -16.35 -26.05
N ALA A 50 10.55 -16.38 -27.38
CA ALA A 50 10.39 -15.18 -28.19
C ALA A 50 9.23 -14.27 -27.73
N LEU A 51 8.11 -14.84 -27.28
CA LEU A 51 6.98 -14.04 -26.74
C LEU A 51 7.30 -13.49 -25.35
N LYS A 52 8.05 -14.23 -24.52
CA LYS A 52 8.53 -13.71 -23.23
C LYS A 52 9.46 -12.53 -23.42
N ASP A 53 10.40 -12.64 -24.37
CA ASP A 53 11.36 -11.57 -24.67
C ASP A 53 10.65 -10.33 -25.23
N GLN A 54 9.64 -10.52 -26.09
CA GLN A 54 8.79 -9.43 -26.58
C GLN A 54 8.00 -8.75 -25.46
N ALA A 55 7.40 -9.51 -24.54
CA ALA A 55 6.69 -8.96 -23.39
C ALA A 55 7.63 -8.12 -22.50
N ILE A 56 8.82 -8.65 -22.20
CA ILE A 56 9.85 -7.93 -21.43
C ILE A 56 10.28 -6.64 -22.14
N ALA A 57 10.47 -6.69 -23.47
CA ALA A 57 10.84 -5.51 -24.25
C ALA A 57 9.75 -4.44 -24.23
N LEU A 58 8.48 -4.83 -24.38
CA LEU A 58 7.34 -3.93 -24.30
C LEU A 58 7.17 -3.33 -22.89
N GLU A 59 7.34 -4.12 -21.83
CA GLU A 59 7.31 -3.61 -20.45
C GLU A 59 8.40 -2.57 -20.21
N LYS A 60 9.63 -2.83 -20.69
CA LYS A 60 10.73 -1.85 -20.61
C LYS A 60 10.40 -0.57 -21.38
N GLY A 61 9.95 -0.69 -22.63
CA GLY A 61 9.55 0.45 -23.45
C GLY A 61 8.41 1.28 -22.84
N HIS A 62 7.44 0.59 -22.23
CA HIS A 62 6.36 1.23 -21.49
C HIS A 62 6.89 2.01 -20.27
N GLN A 63 7.79 1.42 -19.47
CA GLN A 63 8.40 2.11 -18.33
C GLN A 63 9.22 3.34 -18.75
N GLU A 64 9.93 3.26 -19.88
CA GLU A 64 10.69 4.39 -20.43
C GLU A 64 9.77 5.50 -20.93
N THR A 65 8.67 5.13 -21.58
CA THR A 65 7.65 6.08 -22.05
C THR A 65 6.93 6.74 -20.88
N ASP A 66 6.54 6.00 -19.83
CA ASP A 66 5.95 6.56 -18.60
C ASP A 66 6.89 7.58 -17.93
N LYS A 67 8.17 7.26 -17.80
CA LYS A 67 9.18 8.20 -17.28
C LYS A 67 9.29 9.46 -18.14
N THR A 68 9.30 9.31 -19.46
CA THR A 68 9.39 10.43 -20.40
C THR A 68 8.13 11.29 -20.32
N LEU A 69 6.95 10.68 -20.21
CA LEU A 69 5.68 11.39 -20.08
C LEU A 69 5.62 12.17 -18.77
N ARG A 70 6.09 11.62 -17.65
CA ARG A 70 6.18 12.36 -16.38
C ARG A 70 7.03 13.61 -16.49
N LYS A 71 8.20 13.51 -17.13
CA LYS A 71 9.08 14.65 -17.40
C LYS A 71 8.38 15.68 -18.30
N ALA A 72 7.71 15.23 -19.35
CA ALA A 72 6.94 16.10 -20.23
C ALA A 72 5.80 16.81 -19.49
N ILE A 73 5.12 16.15 -18.54
CA ILE A 73 4.10 16.78 -17.69
C ILE A 73 4.72 17.85 -16.81
N ASP A 74 5.90 17.60 -16.24
CA ASP A 74 6.61 18.58 -15.42
C ASP A 74 7.07 19.81 -16.21
N GLU A 75 7.47 19.61 -17.46
CA GLU A 75 8.00 20.67 -18.32
C GLU A 75 6.90 21.46 -19.04
N TYR A 76 5.88 20.77 -19.56
CA TYR A 76 4.89 21.33 -20.48
C TYR A 76 3.46 21.36 -19.91
N GLY A 77 3.22 20.74 -18.75
CA GLY A 77 1.91 20.68 -18.12
C GLY A 77 1.10 19.43 -18.47
N SER A 78 -0.14 19.39 -17.97
CA SER A 78 -0.99 18.20 -18.02
C SER A 78 -1.79 18.10 -19.33
N TYR A 79 -2.12 16.88 -19.74
CA TYR A 79 -2.96 16.59 -20.90
C TYR A 79 -4.24 15.84 -20.49
N GLN A 80 -5.34 16.15 -21.17
CA GLN A 80 -6.62 15.46 -20.99
C GLN A 80 -7.40 15.42 -22.30
N HIS A 81 -7.88 14.24 -22.69
CA HIS A 81 -8.85 14.06 -23.76
C HIS A 81 -10.13 13.44 -23.21
N VAL A 82 -11.17 14.26 -23.03
CA VAL A 82 -12.40 13.86 -22.31
C VAL A 82 -13.14 12.72 -23.01
N GLU A 83 -13.28 12.80 -24.34
CA GLU A 83 -14.05 11.83 -25.12
C GLU A 83 -13.49 10.39 -25.06
N TYR A 84 -12.16 10.25 -25.14
CA TYR A 84 -11.48 8.96 -25.05
C TYR A 84 -11.10 8.58 -23.62
N GLY A 85 -11.31 9.47 -22.65
CA GLY A 85 -10.92 9.25 -21.27
C GLY A 85 -9.41 9.10 -21.05
N PHE A 86 -8.61 9.82 -21.86
CA PHE A 86 -7.15 9.83 -21.70
C PHE A 86 -6.70 10.97 -20.79
N TYR A 87 -5.79 10.66 -19.88
CA TYR A 87 -5.29 11.60 -18.88
C TYR A 87 -3.79 11.43 -18.73
N ALA A 88 -3.07 12.53 -18.63
CA ALA A 88 -1.67 12.57 -18.25
C ALA A 88 -1.48 13.80 -17.36
N VAL A 89 -1.73 13.63 -16.06
CA VAL A 89 -1.88 14.75 -15.11
C VAL A 89 -0.98 14.58 -13.90
N LYS A 90 -0.32 15.67 -13.49
CA LYS A 90 0.36 15.76 -12.18
C LYS A 90 -0.60 16.35 -11.15
N GLN A 91 -1.11 15.50 -10.28
CA GLN A 91 -2.03 15.88 -9.21
C GLN A 91 -1.25 16.22 -7.94
N ARG A 92 -1.49 17.42 -7.40
CA ARG A 92 -1.04 17.80 -6.05
C ARG A 92 -1.83 17.01 -5.01
N ARG A 93 -1.12 16.43 -4.05
CA ARG A 93 -1.64 15.75 -2.87
C ARG A 93 -1.06 16.39 -1.63
N GLU A 94 -1.92 16.87 -0.76
CA GLU A 94 -1.52 17.42 0.52
C GLU A 94 -1.75 16.36 1.60
N SER A 95 -0.68 15.98 2.30
CA SER A 95 -0.78 15.15 3.49
C SER A 95 -0.35 15.96 4.71
N ILE A 96 -0.98 15.71 5.86
CA ILE A 96 -0.67 16.45 7.08
C ILE A 96 0.14 15.52 7.97
N ILE A 97 1.36 15.94 8.31
CA ILE A 97 2.19 15.24 9.28
C ILE A 97 1.92 15.89 10.62
N TYR A 98 1.09 15.23 11.43
CA TYR A 98 0.78 15.73 12.77
C TYR A 98 2.00 15.64 13.68
N LYS A 99 2.24 16.72 14.45
CA LYS A 99 3.36 16.81 15.39
C LYS A 99 2.83 16.88 16.83
N PRO A 100 3.43 16.14 17.77
CA PRO A 100 3.00 16.19 19.18
C PRO A 100 2.97 17.60 19.76
N GLU A 101 3.94 18.44 19.41
CA GLU A 101 4.04 19.83 19.86
C GLU A 101 2.87 20.67 19.37
N LEU A 102 2.54 20.58 18.09
CA LEU A 102 1.44 21.34 17.48
C LEU A 102 0.07 20.85 17.96
N VAL A 103 -0.10 19.54 18.17
CA VAL A 103 -1.31 18.99 18.79
C VAL A 103 -1.50 19.56 20.21
N ARG A 104 -0.44 19.65 21.02
CA ARG A 104 -0.54 20.25 22.37
C ARG A 104 -0.90 21.73 22.32
N GLN A 105 -0.46 22.43 21.28
CA GLN A 105 -0.66 23.87 21.14
C GLN A 105 -2.07 24.22 20.63
N TYR A 106 -2.59 23.46 19.66
CA TYR A 106 -3.80 23.84 18.92
C TYR A 106 -5.01 22.95 19.20
N ALA A 107 -4.82 21.69 19.59
CA ALA A 107 -5.95 20.80 19.88
C ALA A 107 -6.52 21.05 21.29
N PRO A 108 -7.83 20.85 21.50
CA PRO A 108 -8.41 20.89 22.85
C PRO A 108 -7.71 19.90 23.79
N SER A 109 -7.51 20.28 25.05
CA SER A 109 -6.74 19.49 26.03
C SER A 109 -7.18 18.02 26.15
N LYS A 110 -8.50 17.75 26.13
CA LYS A 110 -9.06 16.38 26.16
C LYS A 110 -8.73 15.56 24.90
N VAL A 111 -8.65 16.23 23.75
CA VAL A 111 -8.27 15.61 22.48
C VAL A 111 -6.78 15.30 22.50
N ALA A 112 -5.94 16.26 22.90
CA ALA A 112 -4.49 16.08 22.97
C ALA A 112 -4.08 14.90 23.85
N SER A 113 -4.73 14.69 25.01
CA SER A 113 -4.47 13.53 25.87
C SER A 113 -4.85 12.18 25.25
N PHE A 114 -5.80 12.16 24.30
CA PHE A 114 -6.27 10.95 23.66
C PHE A 114 -5.39 10.53 22.47
N VAL A 115 -4.83 11.50 21.75
CA VAL A 115 -4.03 11.25 20.53
C VAL A 115 -2.52 11.26 20.75
N LEU A 116 -2.03 11.71 21.91
CA LEU A 116 -0.60 11.77 22.25
C LEU A 116 -0.23 10.68 23.25
N ILE A 117 0.30 9.57 22.74
CA ILE A 117 0.89 8.50 23.57
C ILE A 117 2.41 8.71 23.59
N GLU A 118 3.09 8.37 22.50
CA GLU A 118 4.52 8.66 22.25
C GLU A 118 4.72 9.46 20.93
N SER A 119 3.84 9.21 19.96
CA SER A 119 3.66 9.97 18.72
C SER A 119 2.19 10.33 18.56
N VAL A 120 1.85 11.12 17.54
CA VAL A 120 0.44 11.43 17.24
C VAL A 120 -0.22 10.22 16.58
N ASP A 121 -1.26 9.67 17.20
CA ASP A 121 -2.14 8.71 16.52
C ASP A 121 -3.05 9.45 15.53
N SER A 122 -2.65 9.43 14.26
CA SER A 122 -3.38 10.09 13.17
C SER A 122 -4.77 9.50 12.95
N LYS A 123 -4.99 8.20 13.24
CA LYS A 123 -6.30 7.57 13.08
C LYS A 123 -7.26 8.03 14.17
N ALA A 124 -6.78 8.13 15.40
CA ALA A 124 -7.55 8.65 16.52
C ALA A 124 -7.93 10.12 16.29
N LEU A 125 -7.00 10.94 15.78
CA LEU A 125 -7.27 12.34 15.45
C LEU A 125 -8.31 12.48 14.33
N ASP A 126 -8.18 11.70 13.25
CA ASP A 126 -9.15 11.68 12.15
C ASP A 126 -10.54 11.21 12.62
N ALA A 127 -10.61 10.24 13.53
CA ALA A 127 -11.88 9.79 14.12
C ALA A 127 -12.56 10.92 14.92
N LEU A 128 -11.78 11.72 15.67
CA LEU A 128 -12.29 12.86 16.41
C LEU A 128 -12.75 14.01 15.49
N VAL A 129 -12.07 14.24 14.36
CA VAL A 129 -12.54 15.18 13.32
C VAL A 129 -13.88 14.71 12.76
N LYS A 130 -14.00 13.43 12.38
CA LYS A 130 -15.25 12.85 11.85
C LYS A 130 -16.40 12.89 12.86
N ALA A 131 -16.09 12.72 14.14
CA ALA A 131 -17.06 12.82 15.23
C ALA A 131 -17.40 14.27 15.63
N GLY A 132 -16.83 15.28 14.95
CA GLY A 132 -17.08 16.70 15.21
C GLY A 132 -16.49 17.20 16.53
N GLN A 133 -15.58 16.45 17.16
CA GLN A 133 -14.94 16.82 18.44
C GLN A 133 -13.80 17.83 18.25
N ILE A 134 -13.30 17.97 17.02
CA ILE A 134 -12.32 18.96 16.62
C ILE A 134 -12.66 19.45 15.20
N ALA A 135 -12.57 20.75 14.96
CA ALA A 135 -12.84 21.33 13.65
C ALA A 135 -11.70 20.96 12.66
N PRO A 136 -12.00 20.73 11.37
CA PRO A 136 -11.00 20.38 10.37
C PRO A 136 -9.83 21.38 10.28
N ASP A 137 -10.10 22.68 10.41
CA ASP A 137 -9.05 23.71 10.34
C ASP A 137 -8.12 23.69 11.56
N VAL A 138 -8.65 23.36 12.74
CA VAL A 138 -7.83 23.18 13.95
C VAL A 138 -6.99 21.91 13.83
N ALA A 139 -7.56 20.83 13.30
CA ALA A 139 -6.80 19.61 13.01
C ALA A 139 -5.66 19.89 12.02
N ARG A 140 -5.88 20.72 10.99
CA ARG A 140 -4.80 21.13 10.06
C ARG A 140 -3.64 21.86 10.74
N GLN A 141 -3.92 22.69 11.75
CA GLN A 141 -2.88 23.38 12.53
C GLN A 141 -2.07 22.45 13.43
N CYS A 142 -2.59 21.25 13.74
CA CYS A 142 -1.92 20.26 14.56
C CYS A 142 -0.78 19.52 13.81
N GLY A 143 -0.51 19.88 12.56
CA GLY A 143 0.52 19.26 11.75
C GLY A 143 1.07 20.20 10.70
N GLU A 144 2.05 19.69 9.97
CA GLU A 144 2.65 20.38 8.84
C GLU A 144 2.13 19.79 7.55
N ALA A 145 1.69 20.67 6.65
CA ALA A 145 1.34 20.28 5.28
C ALA A 145 2.62 19.82 4.56
N LYS A 146 2.60 18.56 4.12
CA LYS A 146 3.57 18.00 3.21
C LYS A 146 2.92 17.89 1.85
N GLU A 147 3.40 18.72 0.93
CA GLU A 147 3.04 18.60 -0.47
C GLU A 147 3.72 17.38 -1.08
N SER A 148 2.93 16.57 -1.77
CA SER A 148 3.39 15.45 -2.58
C SER A 148 2.68 15.49 -3.92
N PHE A 149 3.23 14.79 -4.91
CA PHE A 149 2.66 14.75 -6.26
C PHE A 149 2.44 13.30 -6.68
N ALA A 150 1.33 13.08 -7.38
CA ALA A 150 1.04 11.82 -8.04
C ALA A 150 0.79 12.09 -9.53
N TYR A 151 1.25 11.19 -10.38
CA TYR A 151 0.95 11.25 -11.81
C TYR A 151 -0.16 10.26 -12.10
N ILE A 152 -1.20 10.72 -12.79
CA ILE A 152 -2.31 9.91 -13.29
C ILE A 152 -2.15 9.87 -14.81
N ILE A 153 -1.70 8.73 -15.30
CA ILE A 153 -1.51 8.45 -16.73
C ILE A 153 -2.43 7.27 -17.08
N LYS A 154 -3.44 7.51 -17.91
CA LYS A 154 -4.48 6.54 -18.29
C LYS A 154 -4.92 6.75 -19.72
#